data_AF-A0A7C1WXE5-F1
#
_entry.id   AF-A0A7C1WXE5-F1
#
_cell.length_a   1.000
_cell.length_b   1.000
_cell.length_c   1.000
_cell.angle_alpha   90.00
_cell.angle_beta   90.00
_cell.angle_gamma   90.00
#
_symmetry.space_group_name_H-M   'P 1'
#
loop_
_entity.id
_entity.type
_entity.pdbx_description
1 polymer ?
#
loop_
_entity_poly.entity_id
_entity_poly.type
_entity_poly.pdbx_seq_one_letter_code
_entity_poly.pdbx_strand_id
1 'polypeptide(L)'
;MLVVLDGHTVAQPVNPCNPAYPYLVYTLQRPMQKPPVSIYMPYDVLLGYIALDTFQYRIPPGAEGQLVEFLKRQTSWNDTLKTITRIWYAMADYDPMLYISRIWKFRITEPAPLMWQDILLENIIKAADNIKAARRDRALLQSHYILHIMVVDTVQTRLPAPPELREKSMCITTSCLVQDVIKGQVAPLCNTAFLRGWLTNNRQTLDSGRCLQFTYCPHWSRRGDGDVVDVETDSMGNIVSPALLGEILSPGCEYIVFLRYSMGCRSTDTTQVDHYTLDPIRVEWEGSGESSYGFGIYPVVDGIVQDPMDDFGFGTNLSVEQFKQRLRERIAEIKNW
;
A
#
# COMPACT_ATOMS: atom_id res chain seq x y z
N MET A 1 6.01 13.18 -22.48
CA MET A 1 4.54 13.37 -22.64
C MET A 1 4.18 14.66 -21.90
N LEU A 2 3.34 15.50 -22.49
CA LEU A 2 3.03 16.84 -21.99
C LEU A 2 1.67 16.79 -21.27
N VAL A 3 1.61 17.24 -20.02
CA VAL A 3 0.34 17.40 -19.29
C VAL A 3 -0.03 18.87 -19.28
N VAL A 4 -1.29 19.16 -19.56
CA VAL A 4 -1.85 20.51 -19.48
C VAL A 4 -2.42 20.69 -18.08
N LEU A 5 -1.79 21.56 -17.29
CA LEU A 5 -2.33 22.07 -16.03
C LEU A 5 -2.54 23.57 -16.22
N ASP A 6 -3.79 24.06 -16.12
CA ASP A 6 -4.13 25.48 -16.20
C ASP A 6 -3.47 26.26 -17.36
N GLY A 7 -3.47 25.69 -18.57
CA GLY A 7 -2.87 26.33 -19.74
C GLY A 7 -1.35 26.33 -19.79
N HIS A 8 -0.69 25.68 -18.84
CA HIS A 8 0.76 25.45 -18.83
C HIS A 8 1.10 23.99 -19.11
N THR A 9 1.98 23.79 -20.08
CA THR A 9 2.43 22.49 -20.51
C THR A 9 3.62 22.06 -19.66
N VAL A 10 3.43 21.10 -18.74
CA VAL A 10 4.51 20.55 -17.92
C VAL A 10 5.00 19.24 -18.55
N ALA A 11 6.30 19.11 -18.73
CA ALA A 11 6.91 17.84 -19.15
C ALA A 11 6.76 16.83 -18.02
N GLN A 12 6.04 15.73 -18.26
CA GLN A 12 5.98 14.65 -17.27
C GLN A 12 7.37 14.04 -17.08
N PRO A 13 7.81 13.80 -15.82
CA PRO A 13 8.99 12.99 -15.58
C PRO A 13 8.79 11.61 -16.20
N VAL A 14 9.80 11.13 -16.93
CA VAL A 14 9.79 9.78 -17.52
C VAL A 14 9.88 8.78 -16.38
N ASN A 15 8.90 7.88 -16.28
CA ASN A 15 8.93 6.78 -15.33
C ASN A 15 10.07 5.81 -15.72
N PRO A 16 11.12 5.66 -14.90
CA PRO A 16 12.26 4.82 -15.22
C PRO A 16 11.91 3.32 -15.21
N CYS A 17 10.84 2.94 -14.51
CA CYS A 17 10.35 1.55 -14.48
C CYS A 17 9.58 1.18 -15.73
N ASN A 18 8.84 2.15 -16.28
CA ASN A 18 8.15 1.94 -17.52
C ASN A 18 7.94 3.27 -18.24
N PRO A 19 8.79 3.61 -19.22
CA PRO A 19 8.72 4.87 -19.94
C PRO A 19 7.38 5.10 -20.66
N ALA A 20 6.63 4.03 -20.94
CA ALA A 20 5.30 4.11 -21.55
C ALA A 20 4.20 4.53 -20.55
N TYR A 21 4.46 4.49 -19.24
CA TYR A 21 3.48 4.74 -18.19
C TYR A 21 3.96 5.83 -17.22
N PRO A 22 3.79 7.12 -17.58
CA PRO A 22 4.34 8.25 -16.82
C PRO A 22 3.47 8.62 -15.60
N TYR A 23 3.25 7.66 -14.70
CA TYR A 23 2.62 7.91 -13.40
C TYR A 23 3.66 8.27 -12.32
N LEU A 24 3.18 8.67 -11.14
CA LEU A 24 4.02 9.07 -10.01
C LEU A 24 4.93 7.92 -9.53
N VAL A 25 6.23 8.19 -9.52
CA VAL A 25 7.24 7.26 -9.02
C VAL A 25 8.12 7.96 -7.99
N TYR A 26 8.31 7.27 -6.88
CA TYR A 26 9.22 7.65 -5.81
C TYR A 26 10.57 7.01 -6.00
N THR A 27 11.60 7.73 -5.59
CA THR A 27 12.99 7.33 -5.76
C THR A 27 13.61 7.25 -4.38
N LEU A 28 14.19 6.09 -4.04
CA LEU A 28 14.79 5.89 -2.73
C LEU A 28 16.19 5.29 -2.87
N GLN A 29 17.14 5.87 -2.16
CA GLN A 29 18.49 5.30 -2.03
C GLN A 29 18.45 4.02 -1.20
N ARG A 30 19.19 3.00 -1.64
CA ARG A 30 19.35 1.76 -0.88
C ARG A 30 20.02 2.04 0.46
N PRO A 31 19.61 1.36 1.55
CA PRO A 31 20.30 1.48 2.83
C PRO A 31 21.77 1.05 2.69
N MET A 32 22.69 1.89 3.16
CA MET A 32 24.13 1.60 3.13
C MET A 32 24.51 0.49 4.12
N GLN A 33 23.81 0.38 5.25
CA GLN A 33 24.05 -0.63 6.28
C GLN A 33 23.09 -1.82 6.14
N LYS A 34 23.60 -3.02 6.43
CA LYS A 34 22.86 -4.29 6.43
C LYS A 34 23.13 -5.05 7.74
N PRO A 35 22.12 -5.30 8.59
CA PRO A 35 20.75 -4.78 8.50
C PRO A 35 20.70 -3.25 8.70
N PRO A 36 19.66 -2.54 8.23
CA PRO A 36 19.55 -1.10 8.35
C PRO A 36 19.08 -0.68 9.74
N VAL A 37 19.83 -1.08 10.78
CA VAL A 37 19.47 -0.89 12.18
C VAL A 37 20.08 0.39 12.74
N SER A 38 19.35 1.01 13.67
CA SER A 38 19.84 2.12 14.48
C SER A 38 19.49 1.85 15.94
N ILE A 39 20.36 2.28 16.86
CA ILE A 39 20.12 2.16 18.31
C ILE A 39 18.92 2.97 18.80
N TYR A 40 18.43 3.91 17.97
CA TYR A 40 17.26 4.72 18.27
C TYR A 40 15.95 4.08 17.79
N MET A 41 16.00 2.93 17.13
CA MET A 41 14.79 2.21 16.72
C MET A 41 14.09 1.61 17.95
N PRO A 42 12.74 1.61 17.97
CA PRO A 42 11.99 0.83 18.95
C PRO A 42 12.39 -0.65 18.92
N TYR A 43 12.31 -1.31 20.08
CA TYR A 43 12.80 -2.69 20.24
C TYR A 43 12.22 -3.66 19.20
N ASP A 44 10.91 -3.65 18.97
CA ASP A 44 10.26 -4.55 18.01
C ASP A 44 10.72 -4.29 16.56
N VAL A 45 11.01 -3.03 16.21
CA VAL A 45 11.54 -2.67 14.89
C VAL A 45 12.96 -3.21 14.73
N LEU A 46 13.80 -3.03 15.75
CA LEU A 46 15.16 -3.55 15.78
C LEU A 46 15.17 -5.09 15.66
N LEU A 47 14.35 -5.76 16.47
CA LEU A 47 14.21 -7.21 16.47
C LEU A 47 13.77 -7.73 15.10
N GLY A 48 12.79 -7.08 14.47
CA GLY A 48 12.32 -7.44 13.14
C GLY A 48 13.42 -7.37 12.08
N TYR A 49 14.18 -6.28 12.02
CA TYR A 49 15.27 -6.16 11.05
C TYR A 49 16.41 -7.16 11.28
N ILE A 50 16.73 -7.48 12.53
CA ILE A 50 17.72 -8.51 12.88
C ILE A 50 17.22 -9.90 12.50
N ALA A 51 15.95 -10.22 12.78
CA ALA A 51 15.34 -11.49 12.41
C ALA A 51 15.34 -11.69 10.89
N LEU A 52 14.93 -10.66 10.13
CA LEU A 52 14.98 -10.66 8.67
C LEU A 52 16.39 -10.87 8.12
N ASP A 53 17.41 -10.25 8.72
CA ASP A 53 18.81 -10.46 8.31
C ASP A 53 19.32 -11.87 8.61
N THR A 54 18.91 -12.43 9.75
CA THR A 54 19.21 -13.81 10.12
C THR A 54 18.57 -14.78 9.11
N PHE A 55 17.32 -14.55 8.73
CA PHE A 55 16.66 -15.35 7.70
C PHE A 55 17.33 -15.23 6.33
N GLN A 56 17.86 -14.05 5.99
CA GLN A 56 18.52 -13.84 4.70
C GLN A 56 19.91 -14.47 4.60
N TYR A 57 20.72 -14.41 5.66
CA TYR A 57 22.14 -14.69 5.56
C TYR A 57 22.60 -15.91 6.35
N ARG A 58 21.71 -16.49 7.18
CA ARG A 58 22.09 -17.54 8.12
C ARG A 58 21.18 -18.78 8.10
N ILE A 59 20.17 -18.84 7.23
CA ILE A 59 19.43 -20.10 7.01
C ILE A 59 20.33 -21.04 6.19
N PRO A 60 20.66 -22.23 6.70
CA PRO A 60 21.40 -23.23 5.92
C PRO A 60 20.61 -23.62 4.65
N PRO A 61 21.28 -23.82 3.51
CA PRO A 61 20.63 -24.36 2.31
C PRO A 61 19.80 -25.61 2.65
N GLY A 62 18.51 -25.61 2.28
CA GLY A 62 17.56 -26.69 2.58
C GLY A 62 16.77 -26.56 3.89
N ALA A 63 17.10 -25.61 4.77
CA ALA A 63 16.30 -25.33 5.97
C ALA A 63 15.13 -24.35 5.72
N GLU A 64 15.08 -23.71 4.55
CA GLU A 64 13.99 -22.80 4.14
C GLU A 64 12.63 -23.49 4.18
N GLY A 65 12.55 -24.75 3.74
CA GLY A 65 11.31 -25.54 3.80
C GLY A 65 10.79 -25.73 5.23
N GLN A 66 11.68 -25.85 6.22
CA GLN A 66 11.27 -25.98 7.62
C GLN A 66 10.69 -24.66 8.15
N LEU A 67 11.25 -23.52 7.76
CA LEU A 67 10.69 -22.21 8.09
C LEU A 67 9.30 -22.02 7.46
N VAL A 68 9.16 -22.37 6.18
CA VAL A 68 7.87 -22.30 5.47
C VAL A 68 6.82 -23.19 6.14
N GLU A 69 7.16 -24.43 6.47
CA GLU A 69 6.26 -25.36 7.16
C GLU A 69 5.94 -24.90 8.58
N PHE A 70 6.91 -24.34 9.31
CA PHE A 70 6.67 -23.74 10.62
C PHE A 70 5.66 -22.59 10.52
N LEU A 71 5.85 -21.68 9.56
CA LEU A 71 4.94 -20.56 9.35
C LEU A 71 3.55 -21.07 8.97
N LYS A 72 3.41 -21.97 7.98
CA LYS A 72 2.11 -22.52 7.54
C LYS A 72 1.28 -23.17 8.64
N ARG A 73 1.90 -23.68 9.71
CA ARG A 73 1.20 -24.29 10.86
C ARG A 73 0.56 -23.28 11.81
N GLN A 74 0.90 -22.00 11.71
CA GLN A 74 0.39 -20.96 12.59
C GLN A 74 -0.99 -20.48 12.12
N THR A 75 -2.00 -21.34 12.11
CA THR A 75 -3.35 -21.04 11.57
C THR A 75 -4.34 -20.52 12.61
N SER A 76 -3.89 -20.20 13.82
CA SER A 76 -4.70 -19.62 14.90
C SER A 76 -3.93 -18.50 15.60
N TRP A 77 -4.64 -17.61 16.31
CA TRP A 77 -4.05 -16.50 17.09
C TRP A 77 -3.32 -16.97 18.36
N ASN A 78 -2.31 -17.82 18.18
CA ASN A 78 -1.37 -18.23 19.21
C ASN A 78 -0.28 -17.17 19.43
N ASP A 79 0.50 -17.32 20.51
CA ASP A 79 1.54 -16.36 20.90
C ASP A 79 2.60 -16.15 19.81
N THR A 80 2.89 -17.20 19.02
CA THR A 80 3.83 -17.13 17.90
C THR A 80 3.31 -16.21 16.79
N LEU A 81 2.09 -16.43 16.29
CA LEU A 81 1.50 -15.62 15.22
C LEU A 81 1.31 -14.16 15.68
N LYS A 82 0.87 -13.98 16.92
CA LYS A 82 0.74 -12.68 17.59
C LYS A 82 2.07 -11.93 17.63
N THR A 83 3.12 -12.57 18.13
CA THR A 83 4.47 -11.98 18.21
C THR A 83 5.01 -11.60 16.83
N ILE A 84 4.89 -12.50 15.84
CA ILE A 84 5.35 -12.22 14.47
C ILE A 84 4.58 -11.04 13.89
N THR A 85 3.26 -11.00 14.09
CA THR A 85 2.41 -9.93 13.55
C THR A 85 2.71 -8.58 14.21
N ARG A 86 2.96 -8.54 15.52
CA ARG A 86 3.39 -7.34 16.24
C ARG A 86 4.68 -6.76 15.65
N ILE A 87 5.71 -7.60 15.51
CA ILE A 87 7.03 -7.21 14.99
C ILE A 87 6.91 -6.74 13.53
N TRP A 88 6.15 -7.48 12.72
CA TRP A 88 5.90 -7.11 11.34
C TRP A 88 5.18 -5.76 11.23
N TYR A 89 4.10 -5.57 11.98
CA TYR A 89 3.37 -4.31 12.02
C TYR A 89 4.27 -3.15 12.44
N ALA A 90 5.08 -3.34 13.49
CA ALA A 90 5.98 -2.31 14.01
C ALA A 90 6.99 -1.85 12.95
N MET A 91 7.61 -2.76 12.20
CA MET A 91 8.52 -2.39 11.11
C MET A 91 7.81 -1.58 10.01
N ALA A 92 6.62 -2.03 9.60
CA ALA A 92 5.85 -1.38 8.53
C ALA A 92 5.30 -0.01 8.95
N ASP A 93 4.95 0.19 10.22
CA ASP A 93 4.45 1.46 10.77
C ASP A 93 5.58 2.49 10.99
N TYR A 94 6.75 2.03 11.44
CA TYR A 94 7.89 2.89 11.79
C TYR A 94 8.48 3.64 10.58
N ASP A 95 8.86 2.90 9.53
CA ASP A 95 9.35 3.49 8.28
C ASP A 95 8.96 2.55 7.13
N PRO A 96 7.78 2.77 6.52
CA PRO A 96 7.28 1.89 5.48
C PRO A 96 8.21 1.81 4.26
N MET A 97 8.92 2.89 3.96
CA MET A 97 9.87 2.95 2.84
C MET A 97 11.10 2.09 3.12
N LEU A 98 11.65 2.17 4.34
CA LEU A 98 12.76 1.32 4.76
C LEU A 98 12.35 -0.15 4.78
N TYR A 99 11.20 -0.45 5.36
CA TYR A 99 10.64 -1.79 5.44
C TYR A 99 10.51 -2.43 4.05
N ILE A 100 9.86 -1.72 3.11
CA ILE A 100 9.67 -2.17 1.73
C ILE A 100 11.00 -2.37 1.00
N SER A 101 11.95 -1.44 1.15
CA SER A 101 13.28 -1.58 0.54
C SER A 101 14.01 -2.84 1.01
N ARG A 102 13.77 -3.24 2.27
CA ARG A 102 14.39 -4.41 2.87
C ARG A 102 13.76 -5.70 2.37
N ILE A 103 12.42 -5.80 2.40
CA ILE A 103 11.69 -7.01 2.01
C ILE A 103 11.77 -7.33 0.50
N TRP A 104 12.05 -6.34 -0.35
CA TRP A 104 12.13 -6.58 -1.80
C TRP A 104 13.49 -7.06 -2.30
N LYS A 105 14.61 -6.67 -1.66
CA LYS A 105 15.95 -7.19 -1.98
C LYS A 105 16.02 -8.73 -1.90
N PHE A 106 15.16 -9.22 -1.06
CA PHE A 106 14.94 -10.56 -0.63
C PHE A 106 14.41 -11.40 -1.85
N ARG A 107 13.68 -10.81 -2.82
CA ARG A 107 13.15 -11.52 -4.03
C ARG A 107 14.19 -11.92 -5.10
N ILE A 108 15.38 -11.34 -5.13
CA ILE A 108 16.24 -11.38 -6.34
C ILE A 108 17.36 -12.43 -6.26
N THR A 109 17.68 -12.98 -5.07
CA THR A 109 18.89 -13.81 -4.92
C THR A 109 18.69 -15.29 -4.58
N GLU A 110 17.50 -15.78 -4.21
CA GLU A 110 17.17 -17.21 -3.91
C GLU A 110 15.67 -17.29 -3.47
N PRO A 111 15.03 -18.45 -3.20
CA PRO A 111 13.56 -18.60 -3.15
C PRO A 111 12.85 -17.51 -2.34
N ALA A 112 11.87 -16.89 -3.01
CA ALA A 112 11.54 -15.51 -2.76
C ALA A 112 10.77 -15.29 -1.41
N PRO A 113 11.22 -14.37 -0.56
CA PRO A 113 10.67 -13.92 0.73
C PRO A 113 9.41 -13.05 0.64
N LEU A 114 8.73 -13.06 -0.51
CA LEU A 114 7.29 -12.85 -0.47
C LEU A 114 6.57 -14.00 0.20
N MET A 115 7.11 -15.22 0.09
CA MET A 115 6.46 -16.41 0.63
C MET A 115 6.05 -16.20 2.08
N TRP A 116 6.91 -15.63 2.93
CA TRP A 116 6.55 -15.50 4.34
C TRP A 116 5.42 -14.49 4.59
N GLN A 117 5.38 -13.36 3.87
CA GLN A 117 4.29 -12.37 4.04
C GLN A 117 2.97 -12.92 3.55
N ASP A 118 2.97 -13.58 2.39
CA ASP A 118 1.76 -14.18 1.83
C ASP A 118 1.28 -15.33 2.72
N ILE A 119 2.19 -16.20 3.20
CA ILE A 119 1.87 -17.25 4.17
C ILE A 119 1.31 -16.65 5.46
N LEU A 120 1.91 -15.59 6.01
CA LEU A 120 1.42 -14.95 7.22
C LEU A 120 0.05 -14.30 7.01
N LEU A 121 -0.17 -13.62 5.88
CA LEU A 121 -1.47 -13.06 5.54
C LEU A 121 -2.54 -14.15 5.45
N GLU A 122 -2.26 -15.26 4.76
CA GLU A 122 -3.15 -16.42 4.71
C GLU A 122 -3.45 -16.97 6.11
N ASN A 123 -2.43 -17.06 6.95
CA ASN A 123 -2.57 -17.56 8.32
C ASN A 123 -3.42 -16.64 9.21
N ILE A 124 -3.25 -15.32 9.09
CA ILE A 124 -4.07 -14.32 9.78
C ILE A 124 -5.52 -14.47 9.37
N ILE A 125 -5.77 -14.76 8.10
CA ILE A 125 -7.12 -14.96 7.57
C ILE A 125 -7.72 -16.26 8.08
N LYS A 126 -6.94 -17.34 8.15
CA LYS A 126 -7.36 -18.61 8.79
C LYS A 126 -7.59 -18.46 10.29
N ALA A 127 -6.84 -17.59 10.95
CA ALA A 127 -6.94 -17.33 12.38
C ALA A 127 -8.09 -16.38 12.75
N ALA A 128 -8.64 -15.64 11.78
CA ALA A 128 -9.69 -14.66 12.02
C ALA A 128 -11.04 -15.34 12.34
N ASP A 129 -11.79 -14.74 13.26
CA ASP A 129 -13.08 -15.28 13.71
C ASP A 129 -14.16 -15.26 12.61
N ASN A 130 -14.06 -14.31 11.68
CA ASN A 130 -14.99 -14.15 10.56
C ASN A 130 -14.33 -13.37 9.41
N ILE A 131 -15.01 -13.31 8.26
CA ILE A 131 -14.49 -12.67 7.05
C ILE A 131 -14.20 -11.17 7.24
N LYS A 132 -14.99 -10.44 8.03
CA LYS A 132 -14.79 -9.01 8.28
C LYS A 132 -13.57 -8.76 9.17
N ALA A 133 -13.37 -9.60 10.19
CA ALA A 133 -12.14 -9.59 10.99
C ALA A 133 -10.92 -9.90 10.12
N ALA A 134 -11.03 -10.86 9.19
CA ALA A 134 -9.97 -11.20 8.24
C ALA A 134 -9.64 -10.01 7.32
N ARG A 135 -10.66 -9.36 6.73
CA ARG A 135 -10.49 -8.17 5.87
C ARG A 135 -9.86 -7.01 6.63
N ARG A 136 -10.35 -6.72 7.84
CA ARG A 136 -9.79 -5.68 8.72
C ARG A 136 -8.31 -5.93 9.00
N ASP A 137 -7.95 -7.11 9.49
CA ASP A 137 -6.58 -7.39 9.91
C ASP A 137 -5.65 -7.44 8.69
N ARG A 138 -6.12 -7.97 7.55
CA ARG A 138 -5.40 -7.89 6.27
C ARG A 138 -5.18 -6.44 5.86
N ALA A 139 -6.21 -5.60 5.88
CA ALA A 139 -6.09 -4.19 5.51
C ALA A 139 -5.10 -3.45 6.42
N LEU A 140 -5.15 -3.69 7.73
CA LEU A 140 -4.22 -3.12 8.69
C LEU A 140 -2.77 -3.54 8.45
N LEU A 141 -2.53 -4.77 8.01
CA LEU A 141 -1.17 -5.31 7.82
C LEU A 141 -0.59 -5.04 6.44
N GLN A 142 -1.41 -5.14 5.39
CA GLN A 142 -1.00 -4.85 4.01
C GLN A 142 -0.78 -3.36 3.76
N SER A 143 -1.51 -2.50 4.48
CA SER A 143 -1.35 -1.05 4.36
C SER A 143 -0.04 -0.61 5.00
N HIS A 144 0.72 0.18 4.27
CA HIS A 144 1.89 0.90 4.75
C HIS A 144 1.49 2.23 5.38
N TYR A 145 0.42 2.84 4.88
CA TYR A 145 -0.16 4.06 5.41
C TYR A 145 -1.65 3.88 5.62
N ILE A 146 -2.17 4.38 6.74
CA ILE A 146 -3.59 4.51 7.00
C ILE A 146 -3.81 5.95 7.45
N LEU A 147 -4.54 6.72 6.66
CA LEU A 147 -4.57 8.18 6.79
C LEU A 147 -5.97 8.71 6.62
N HIS A 148 -6.30 9.77 7.36
CA HIS A 148 -7.37 10.68 6.99
C HIS A 148 -6.76 11.80 6.13
N ILE A 149 -7.29 12.01 4.94
CA ILE A 149 -6.74 12.97 3.96
C ILE A 149 -7.84 13.90 3.42
N MET A 150 -7.44 15.09 3.00
CA MET A 150 -8.23 15.99 2.17
C MET A 150 -7.56 16.11 0.79
N VAL A 151 -8.29 15.83 -0.28
CA VAL A 151 -7.76 15.94 -1.64
C VAL A 151 -7.64 17.40 -2.02
N VAL A 152 -6.46 17.81 -2.50
CA VAL A 152 -6.20 19.17 -2.98
C VAL A 152 -6.33 19.24 -4.49
N ASP A 153 -5.77 18.26 -5.20
CA ASP A 153 -5.71 18.27 -6.66
C ASP A 153 -5.61 16.85 -7.21
N THR A 154 -6.07 16.66 -8.44
CA THR A 154 -5.99 15.40 -9.18
C THR A 154 -5.49 15.63 -10.60
N VAL A 155 -4.51 14.84 -11.01
CA VAL A 155 -3.92 14.90 -12.34
C VAL A 155 -4.18 13.58 -13.06
N GLN A 156 -4.99 13.63 -14.10
CA GLN A 156 -5.28 12.47 -14.95
C GLN A 156 -4.14 12.25 -15.96
N THR A 157 -3.65 11.02 -16.03
CA THR A 157 -2.66 10.58 -17.01
C THR A 157 -3.25 9.46 -17.84
N ARG A 158 -3.43 9.70 -19.15
CA ARG A 158 -3.85 8.66 -20.09
C ARG A 158 -2.65 7.81 -20.49
N LEU A 159 -2.83 6.51 -20.41
CA LEU A 159 -1.82 5.52 -20.74
C LEU A 159 -1.95 5.09 -22.21
N PRO A 160 -0.86 4.68 -22.86
CA PRO A 160 -0.92 4.07 -24.18
C PRO A 160 -1.74 2.79 -24.15
N ALA A 161 -2.83 2.75 -24.92
CA ALA A 161 -3.70 1.58 -25.04
C ALA A 161 -4.37 1.54 -26.41
N PRO A 162 -4.84 0.36 -26.87
CA PRO A 162 -5.69 0.24 -28.05
C PRO A 162 -6.91 1.16 -27.97
N PRO A 163 -7.46 1.63 -29.11
CA PRO A 163 -8.59 2.55 -29.14
C PRO A 163 -9.76 2.15 -28.23
N GLU A 164 -10.11 0.86 -28.22
CA GLU A 164 -11.18 0.24 -27.44
C GLU A 164 -10.97 0.28 -25.91
N LEU A 165 -9.72 0.43 -25.45
CA LEU A 165 -9.37 0.48 -24.02
C LEU A 165 -8.89 1.86 -23.58
N ARG A 166 -8.83 2.84 -24.49
CA ARG A 166 -8.18 4.14 -24.25
C ARG A 166 -8.84 4.95 -23.15
N GLU A 167 -10.16 4.90 -23.03
CA GLU A 167 -10.91 5.58 -21.95
C GLU A 167 -10.72 4.89 -20.59
N LYS A 168 -10.44 3.58 -20.60
CA LYS A 168 -10.19 2.78 -19.38
C LYS A 168 -8.73 2.74 -18.98
N SER A 169 -7.84 3.26 -19.84
CA SER A 169 -6.40 3.24 -19.61
C SER A 169 -5.97 4.60 -19.09
N MET A 170 -6.39 4.90 -17.87
CA MET A 170 -6.01 6.11 -17.15
C MET A 170 -5.60 5.81 -15.72
N CYS A 171 -4.67 6.60 -15.23
CA CYS A 171 -4.31 6.66 -13.82
C CYS A 171 -4.38 8.10 -13.35
N ILE A 172 -4.76 8.28 -12.10
CA ILE A 172 -4.98 9.56 -11.46
C ILE A 172 -3.95 9.72 -10.36
N THR A 173 -3.09 10.71 -10.52
CA THR A 173 -2.18 11.13 -9.46
C THR A 173 -2.92 12.12 -8.57
N THR A 174 -3.06 11.79 -7.31
CA THR A 174 -3.80 12.59 -6.34
C THR A 174 -2.83 13.26 -5.39
N SER A 175 -2.95 14.58 -5.25
CA SER A 175 -2.26 15.36 -4.23
C SER A 175 -3.22 15.64 -3.09
N CYS A 176 -2.80 15.35 -1.86
CA CYS A 176 -3.65 15.49 -0.68
C CYS A 176 -2.89 16.09 0.51
N LEU A 177 -3.64 16.71 1.41
CA LEU A 177 -3.17 17.12 2.72
C LEU A 177 -3.61 16.08 3.75
N VAL A 178 -2.66 15.61 4.56
CA VAL A 178 -2.94 14.69 5.65
C VAL A 178 -3.67 15.45 6.76
N GLN A 179 -4.82 14.96 7.16
CA GLN A 179 -5.57 15.47 8.31
C GLN A 179 -5.18 14.73 9.59
N ASP A 180 -5.03 13.41 9.51
CA ASP A 180 -4.69 12.55 10.64
C ASP A 180 -3.87 11.33 10.18
N VAL A 181 -2.88 10.93 10.98
CA VAL A 181 -2.04 9.76 10.74
C VAL A 181 -2.45 8.65 11.69
N ILE A 182 -2.91 7.52 11.13
CA ILE A 182 -3.32 6.34 11.90
C ILE A 182 -2.21 5.27 11.85
N LYS A 183 -1.55 5.13 10.70
CA LYS A 183 -0.39 4.25 10.46
C LYS A 183 0.55 4.87 9.42
N GLY A 184 1.85 4.63 9.57
CA GLY A 184 2.88 5.01 8.59
C GLY A 184 3.50 6.36 8.92
N GLN A 185 4.48 6.37 9.82
CA GLN A 185 5.03 7.58 10.44
C GLN A 185 5.92 8.41 9.51
N VAL A 186 6.42 7.81 8.44
CA VAL A 186 7.38 8.43 7.51
C VAL A 186 6.89 8.21 6.09
N ALA A 187 6.75 9.28 5.32
CA ALA A 187 6.27 9.27 3.94
C ALA A 187 7.32 9.85 2.98
N PRO A 188 7.24 9.56 1.67
CA PRO A 188 8.01 10.30 0.68
C PRO A 188 7.59 11.78 0.66
N LEU A 189 8.50 12.65 0.22
CA LEU A 189 8.14 14.02 -0.11
C LEU A 189 7.26 14.05 -1.36
N CYS A 190 6.26 14.94 -1.37
CA CYS A 190 5.50 15.20 -2.58
C CYS A 190 6.41 15.72 -3.69
N ASN A 191 6.20 15.21 -4.90
CA ASN A 191 6.90 15.69 -6.07
C ASN A 191 6.29 17.01 -6.52
N THR A 192 7.08 18.05 -6.37
CA THR A 192 6.77 19.42 -6.77
C THR A 192 6.84 19.66 -8.28
N ALA A 193 7.34 18.73 -9.09
CA ALA A 193 7.10 18.78 -10.54
C ALA A 193 5.60 18.61 -10.87
N PHE A 194 4.84 17.93 -10.00
CA PHE A 194 3.38 17.85 -10.03
C PHE A 194 2.72 18.88 -9.09
N LEU A 195 3.51 19.69 -8.37
CA LEU A 195 3.13 20.78 -7.45
C LEU A 195 4.23 21.86 -7.43
N ARG A 196 4.34 22.73 -8.45
CA ARG A 196 5.35 23.82 -8.60
C ARG A 196 6.67 23.71 -7.77
N GLY A 197 7.73 23.10 -8.34
CA GLY A 197 9.16 23.39 -8.02
C GLY A 197 10.00 22.32 -7.29
N TRP A 198 10.87 21.60 -8.02
CA TRP A 198 11.71 20.43 -7.64
C TRP A 198 12.46 20.47 -6.30
N LEU A 199 12.43 19.34 -5.57
CA LEU A 199 13.45 18.94 -4.59
C LEU A 199 13.71 17.42 -4.60
N THR A 200 14.98 17.07 -4.44
CA THR A 200 15.53 15.71 -4.31
C THR A 200 16.07 15.49 -2.88
N ASN A 201 15.46 14.53 -2.16
CA ASN A 201 15.85 13.82 -0.92
C ASN A 201 14.74 13.84 0.15
N ASN A 202 14.38 12.74 0.81
CA ASN A 202 13.80 11.50 0.26
C ASN A 202 12.73 10.90 1.21
N ARG A 203 12.47 11.53 2.38
CA ARG A 203 11.50 11.11 3.40
C ARG A 203 11.12 12.33 4.25
N GLN A 204 9.90 12.34 4.77
CA GLN A 204 9.42 13.29 5.77
C GLN A 204 8.68 12.54 6.86
N THR A 205 8.78 12.99 8.10
CA THR A 205 7.82 12.59 9.13
C THR A 205 6.44 13.07 8.71
N LEU A 206 5.47 12.18 8.76
CA LEU A 206 4.10 12.47 8.37
C LEU A 206 3.34 12.99 9.60
N ASP A 207 2.79 14.19 9.47
CA ASP A 207 1.92 14.84 10.45
C ASP A 207 0.78 15.59 9.73
N SER A 208 -0.16 16.12 10.52
CA SER A 208 -1.28 16.90 9.99
C SER A 208 -0.78 18.12 9.21
N GLY A 209 -1.40 18.39 8.05
CA GLY A 209 -1.03 19.45 7.13
C GLY A 209 0.10 19.08 6.15
N ARG A 210 0.70 17.90 6.23
CA ARG A 210 1.71 17.47 5.24
C ARG A 210 1.07 17.02 3.95
N CYS A 211 1.77 17.31 2.86
CA CYS A 211 1.41 16.79 1.56
C CYS A 211 1.76 15.29 1.48
N LEU A 212 0.84 14.53 0.91
CA LEU A 212 1.07 13.19 0.38
C LEU A 212 0.55 13.11 -1.06
N GLN A 213 1.25 12.35 -1.90
CA GLN A 213 0.78 12.04 -3.25
C GLN A 213 0.71 10.53 -3.46
N PHE A 214 -0.27 10.08 -4.22
CA PHE A 214 -0.35 8.66 -4.61
C PHE A 214 -1.08 8.54 -5.94
N THR A 215 -0.93 7.39 -6.58
CA THR A 215 -1.61 7.10 -7.83
C THR A 215 -2.62 6.00 -7.62
N TYR A 216 -3.80 6.15 -8.20
CA TYR A 216 -4.75 5.06 -8.38
C TYR A 216 -5.22 5.01 -9.83
N CYS A 217 -5.59 3.84 -10.31
CA CYS A 217 -6.04 3.65 -11.68
C CYS A 217 -7.49 3.14 -11.62
N PRO A 218 -8.49 4.03 -11.82
CA PRO A 218 -9.90 3.74 -11.55
C PRO A 218 -10.44 2.45 -12.17
N HIS A 219 -9.89 2.10 -13.34
CA HIS A 219 -10.38 1.00 -14.17
C HIS A 219 -9.46 -0.22 -14.17
N TRP A 220 -8.43 -0.24 -13.32
CA TRP A 220 -7.46 -1.33 -13.26
C TRP A 220 -7.65 -2.12 -11.98
N SER A 221 -7.61 -3.44 -12.11
CA SER A 221 -7.43 -4.37 -11.01
C SER A 221 -5.94 -4.70 -10.85
N ARG A 222 -5.38 -4.39 -9.68
CA ARG A 222 -4.07 -4.93 -9.28
C ARG A 222 -4.26 -6.33 -8.71
N ARG A 223 -4.23 -7.36 -9.57
CA ARG A 223 -4.04 -8.74 -9.10
C ARG A 223 -2.54 -8.96 -8.83
N GLY A 224 -2.19 -9.95 -8.00
CA GLY A 224 -0.80 -10.21 -7.59
C GLY A 224 0.22 -10.00 -8.74
N ASP A 225 1.26 -9.23 -8.44
CA ASP A 225 2.39 -8.86 -9.32
C ASP A 225 2.04 -8.26 -10.72
N GLY A 226 0.77 -7.90 -11.01
CA GLY A 226 0.37 -7.38 -12.31
C GLY A 226 -0.79 -6.38 -12.29
N ASP A 227 -0.65 -5.33 -13.10
CA ASP A 227 -1.74 -4.41 -13.42
C ASP A 227 -2.61 -5.03 -14.53
N VAL A 228 -3.85 -5.40 -14.23
CA VAL A 228 -4.82 -5.94 -15.21
C VAL A 228 -5.96 -4.95 -15.39
N VAL A 229 -6.36 -4.67 -16.63
CA VAL A 229 -7.61 -3.96 -16.88
C VAL A 229 -8.74 -4.97 -16.73
N ASP A 230 -9.48 -4.95 -15.62
CA ASP A 230 -10.65 -5.81 -15.46
C ASP A 230 -11.78 -5.23 -16.31
N VAL A 231 -12.01 -5.87 -17.46
CA VAL A 231 -13.16 -5.61 -18.31
C VAL A 231 -14.12 -6.76 -18.08
N GLU A 232 -14.98 -6.63 -17.08
CA GLU A 232 -16.09 -7.57 -16.93
C GLU A 232 -17.06 -7.39 -18.10
N THR A 233 -17.50 -8.52 -18.65
CA THR A 233 -18.51 -8.58 -19.71
C THR A 233 -19.70 -9.39 -19.23
N ASP A 234 -20.92 -8.94 -19.54
CA ASP A 234 -22.11 -9.77 -19.35
C ASP A 234 -22.10 -11.01 -20.26
N SER A 235 -23.13 -11.85 -20.10
CA SER A 235 -23.35 -13.05 -20.92
C SER A 235 -23.57 -12.77 -22.41
N MET A 236 -23.75 -11.51 -22.80
CA MET A 236 -23.85 -11.06 -24.19
C MET A 236 -22.54 -10.47 -24.71
N GLY A 237 -21.49 -10.43 -23.90
CA GLY A 237 -20.20 -9.83 -24.24
C GLY A 237 -20.20 -8.31 -24.15
N ASN A 238 -21.26 -7.67 -23.63
CA ASN A 238 -21.23 -6.24 -23.35
C ASN A 238 -20.40 -6.01 -22.11
N ILE A 239 -19.66 -4.91 -22.09
CA ILE A 239 -18.89 -4.51 -20.92
C ILE A 239 -19.89 -4.14 -19.81
N VAL A 240 -19.90 -4.89 -18.71
CA VAL A 240 -20.70 -4.62 -17.53
C VAL A 240 -19.73 -4.59 -16.36
N SER A 241 -19.50 -3.41 -15.79
CA SER A 241 -18.37 -3.18 -14.88
C SER A 241 -18.85 -2.93 -13.44
N PRO A 242 -18.85 -3.95 -12.57
CA PRO A 242 -19.20 -3.78 -11.15
C PRO A 242 -17.99 -3.69 -10.21
N ALA A 243 -16.76 -3.99 -10.66
CA ALA A 243 -15.59 -4.14 -9.78
C ALA A 243 -14.50 -3.06 -9.94
N LEU A 244 -14.87 -1.86 -10.42
CA LEU A 244 -13.93 -0.75 -10.62
C LEU A 244 -14.13 0.33 -9.56
N LEU A 245 -13.02 0.89 -9.08
CA LEU A 245 -13.02 1.95 -8.07
C LEU A 245 -13.74 3.21 -8.58
N GLY A 246 -13.68 3.47 -9.89
CA GLY A 246 -14.23 4.68 -10.50
C GLY A 246 -13.44 5.93 -10.11
N GLU A 247 -13.83 7.07 -10.70
CA GLU A 247 -13.22 8.37 -10.38
C GLU A 247 -13.81 8.92 -9.07
N ILE A 248 -13.39 8.37 -7.92
CA ILE A 248 -13.99 8.71 -6.63
C ILE A 248 -13.26 9.81 -5.85
N LEU A 249 -11.99 10.08 -6.15
CA LEU A 249 -11.21 11.11 -5.45
C LEU A 249 -11.44 12.47 -6.11
N SER A 250 -12.05 13.38 -5.37
CA SER A 250 -12.41 14.72 -5.85
C SER A 250 -11.74 15.80 -4.99
N PRO A 251 -11.16 16.86 -5.61
CA PRO A 251 -10.63 18.01 -4.88
C PRO A 251 -11.64 18.61 -3.91
N GLY A 252 -11.19 18.96 -2.71
CA GLY A 252 -12.01 19.50 -1.63
C GLY A 252 -12.76 18.46 -0.79
N CYS A 253 -12.67 17.18 -1.13
CA CYS A 253 -13.31 16.10 -0.37
C CYS A 253 -12.32 15.37 0.55
N GLU A 254 -12.86 14.79 1.62
CA GLU A 254 -12.13 14.02 2.63
C GLU A 254 -12.30 12.52 2.44
N TYR A 255 -11.26 11.75 2.78
CA TYR A 255 -11.23 10.29 2.63
C TYR A 255 -10.39 9.65 3.74
N ILE A 256 -10.80 8.45 4.18
CA ILE A 256 -9.89 7.52 4.85
C ILE A 256 -9.25 6.64 3.79
N VAL A 257 -7.92 6.64 3.72
CA VAL A 257 -7.16 5.85 2.74
C VAL A 257 -6.23 4.84 3.41
N PHE A 258 -6.15 3.68 2.78
CA PHE A 258 -5.30 2.54 3.11
C PHE A 258 -4.37 2.33 1.91
N LEU A 259 -3.12 2.76 2.06
CA LEU A 259 -2.17 2.83 0.94
C LEU A 259 -1.02 1.85 1.17
N ARG A 260 -0.53 1.26 0.08
CA ARG A 260 0.64 0.39 0.04
C ARG A 260 1.74 1.04 -0.78
N TYR A 261 2.91 1.14 -0.16
CA TYR A 261 4.15 1.43 -0.83
C TYR A 261 4.70 0.16 -1.48
N SER A 262 4.96 0.18 -2.80
CA SER A 262 5.33 -0.99 -3.58
C SER A 262 6.59 -0.72 -4.40
N MET A 263 7.49 -1.70 -4.58
CA MET A 263 8.62 -1.55 -5.50
C MET A 263 8.11 -1.62 -6.94
N GLY A 264 8.42 -0.60 -7.74
CA GLY A 264 8.14 -0.59 -9.17
C GLY A 264 9.26 -1.29 -9.93
N CYS A 265 10.50 -0.81 -9.76
CA CYS A 265 11.65 -1.37 -10.43
C CYS A 265 12.96 -1.02 -9.70
N ARG A 266 14.02 -1.72 -10.07
CA ARG A 266 15.36 -1.52 -9.55
C ARG A 266 16.22 -0.81 -10.60
N SER A 267 16.93 0.25 -10.20
CA SER A 267 17.97 0.79 -11.07
C SER A 267 19.14 -0.20 -11.15
N THR A 268 19.57 -0.49 -12.38
CA THR A 268 20.72 -1.35 -12.70
C THR A 268 22.03 -0.58 -12.78
N ASP A 269 21.98 0.74 -12.65
CA ASP A 269 23.16 1.60 -12.66
C ASP A 269 23.89 1.66 -11.31
N THR A 270 24.99 2.41 -11.27
CA THR A 270 25.84 2.60 -10.09
C THR A 270 25.20 3.47 -9.01
N THR A 271 24.03 4.08 -9.25
CA THR A 271 23.42 5.05 -8.33
C THR A 271 22.80 4.39 -7.09
N GLN A 272 22.63 3.07 -7.09
CA GLN A 272 22.05 2.29 -5.98
C GLN A 272 20.67 2.81 -5.54
N VAL A 273 19.86 3.19 -6.51
CA VAL A 273 18.51 3.70 -6.31
C VAL A 273 17.49 2.63 -6.70
N ASP A 274 16.42 2.53 -5.92
CA ASP A 274 15.25 1.73 -6.25
C ASP A 274 14.03 2.66 -6.41
N HIS A 275 13.11 2.28 -7.29
CA HIS A 275 11.93 3.06 -7.64
C HIS A 275 10.66 2.40 -7.12
N TYR A 276 9.75 3.22 -6.60
CA TYR A 276 8.59 2.78 -5.84
C TYR A 276 7.32 3.53 -6.24
N THR A 277 6.18 2.93 -5.94
CA THR A 277 4.85 3.50 -6.13
C THR A 277 4.08 3.51 -4.82
N LEU A 278 3.09 4.39 -4.73
CA LEU A 278 2.13 4.42 -3.64
C LEU A 278 0.73 4.33 -4.24
N ASP A 279 0.00 3.29 -3.83
CA ASP A 279 -1.31 2.94 -4.38
C ASP A 279 -2.25 2.43 -3.29
N PRO A 280 -3.57 2.60 -3.44
CA PRO A 280 -4.55 1.99 -2.54
C PRO A 280 -4.45 0.46 -2.52
N ILE A 281 -4.63 -0.14 -1.34
CA ILE A 281 -4.72 -1.60 -1.23
C ILE A 281 -6.07 -2.12 -1.70
N ARG A 282 -6.12 -3.42 -2.02
CA ARG A 282 -7.39 -4.13 -2.14
C ARG A 282 -7.76 -4.77 -0.81
N VAL A 283 -8.96 -4.49 -0.31
CA VAL A 283 -9.48 -5.06 0.95
C VAL A 283 -10.22 -6.39 0.71
N GLU A 284 -10.42 -6.77 -0.56
CA GLU A 284 -11.11 -8.01 -0.95
C GLU A 284 -10.26 -9.29 -0.71
N TRP A 285 -10.98 -10.42 -0.56
CA TRP A 285 -10.44 -11.78 -0.51
C TRP A 285 -10.98 -12.62 -1.67
N GLU A 286 -10.07 -13.21 -2.46
CA GLU A 286 -10.42 -14.19 -3.50
C GLU A 286 -11.07 -15.42 -2.86
N GLY A 287 -12.33 -15.66 -3.22
CA GLY A 287 -13.12 -16.81 -2.73
C GLY A 287 -14.18 -16.47 -1.68
N SER A 288 -14.30 -15.21 -1.24
CA SER A 288 -15.37 -14.82 -0.31
C SER A 288 -16.74 -14.60 -0.98
N GLY A 289 -16.78 -14.45 -2.31
CA GLY A 289 -18.01 -14.15 -3.07
C GLY A 289 -18.61 -12.77 -2.77
N GLU A 290 -18.07 -12.04 -1.80
CA GLU A 290 -18.46 -10.71 -1.38
C GLU A 290 -17.35 -9.71 -1.76
N SER A 291 -17.66 -8.81 -2.68
CA SER A 291 -16.76 -7.74 -3.11
C SER A 291 -16.67 -6.62 -2.06
N SER A 292 -15.48 -6.06 -1.87
CA SER A 292 -15.31 -4.82 -1.10
C SER A 292 -15.54 -3.61 -2.02
N TYR A 293 -16.25 -2.59 -1.58
CA TYR A 293 -16.46 -1.37 -2.38
C TYR A 293 -15.32 -0.35 -2.25
N GLY A 294 -14.56 -0.38 -1.15
CA GLY A 294 -13.63 0.70 -0.84
C GLY A 294 -12.33 0.68 -1.67
N PHE A 295 -11.80 -0.49 -2.04
CA PHE A 295 -10.42 -0.61 -2.57
C PHE A 295 -9.40 0.25 -1.80
N GLY A 296 -9.50 0.25 -0.47
CA GLY A 296 -8.63 1.03 0.39
C GLY A 296 -8.87 2.55 0.34
N ILE A 297 -9.97 3.02 -0.24
CA ILE A 297 -10.40 4.42 -0.24
C ILE A 297 -11.85 4.49 0.24
N TYR A 298 -12.08 5.20 1.34
CA TYR A 298 -13.39 5.35 1.97
C TYR A 298 -13.74 6.83 2.05
N PRO A 299 -14.68 7.33 1.22
CA PRO A 299 -15.12 8.73 1.27
C PRO A 299 -15.65 9.12 2.64
N VAL A 300 -15.46 10.40 2.99
CA VAL A 300 -16.11 11.03 4.14
C VAL A 300 -17.16 12.00 3.62
N VAL A 301 -18.42 11.75 3.99
CA VAL A 301 -19.56 12.60 3.62
C VAL A 301 -20.28 13.00 4.90
N ASP A 302 -20.43 14.31 5.11
CA ASP A 302 -21.05 14.87 6.32
C ASP A 302 -20.45 14.32 7.63
N GLY A 303 -19.13 14.10 7.65
CA GLY A 303 -18.40 13.55 8.79
C GLY A 303 -18.59 12.04 9.01
N ILE A 304 -19.20 11.32 8.07
CA ILE A 304 -19.45 9.87 8.12
C ILE A 304 -18.58 9.15 7.09
N VAL A 305 -17.88 8.10 7.52
CA VAL A 305 -17.10 7.23 6.64
C VAL A 305 -18.02 6.30 5.85
N GLN A 306 -17.92 6.37 4.52
CA GLN A 306 -18.70 5.55 3.61
C GLN A 306 -18.09 4.16 3.46
N ASP A 307 -18.52 3.23 4.31
CA ASP A 307 -18.21 1.80 4.26
C ASP A 307 -19.51 0.97 4.26
N PRO A 308 -20.22 0.89 3.12
CA PRO A 308 -21.54 0.25 3.05
C PRO A 308 -21.50 -1.27 3.25
N MET A 309 -20.35 -1.91 2.99
CA MET A 309 -20.18 -3.35 3.15
C MET A 309 -19.68 -3.74 4.55
N ASP A 310 -19.38 -2.76 5.39
CA ASP A 310 -18.77 -2.99 6.70
C ASP A 310 -17.51 -3.86 6.56
N ASP A 311 -16.61 -3.42 5.69
CA ASP A 311 -15.38 -4.13 5.32
C ASP A 311 -14.54 -4.50 6.55
N PHE A 312 -14.67 -3.72 7.63
CA PHE A 312 -13.86 -3.88 8.85
C PHE A 312 -14.62 -4.55 10.02
N GLY A 313 -15.92 -4.77 9.91
CA GLY A 313 -16.74 -5.34 10.99
C GLY A 313 -16.98 -4.38 12.16
N PHE A 314 -16.96 -3.08 11.91
CA PHE A 314 -17.25 -2.04 12.90
C PHE A 314 -18.71 -1.57 12.87
N GLY A 315 -19.47 -2.00 11.88
CA GLY A 315 -20.78 -1.46 11.51
C GLY A 315 -20.67 -0.35 10.46
N THR A 316 -21.81 0.04 9.90
CA THR A 316 -21.92 1.11 8.91
C THR A 316 -22.26 2.46 9.56
N ASN A 317 -22.12 3.56 8.80
CA ASN A 317 -22.48 4.92 9.22
C ASN A 317 -21.73 5.44 10.47
N LEU A 318 -20.47 5.04 10.65
CA LEU A 318 -19.63 5.55 11.71
C LEU A 318 -19.16 6.97 11.39
N SER A 319 -19.13 7.84 12.40
CA SER A 319 -18.43 9.11 12.26
C SER A 319 -16.94 8.86 12.02
N VAL A 320 -16.25 9.81 11.39
CA VAL A 320 -14.80 9.74 11.16
C VAL A 320 -14.04 9.44 12.45
N GLU A 321 -14.37 10.11 13.56
CA GLU A 321 -13.70 9.87 14.84
C GLU A 321 -13.97 8.47 15.39
N GLN A 322 -15.21 7.98 15.30
CA GLN A 322 -15.55 6.62 15.72
C GLN A 322 -14.77 5.58 14.91
N PHE A 323 -14.75 5.73 13.58
CA PHE A 323 -14.04 4.82 12.69
C PHE A 323 -12.54 4.79 13.00
N LYS A 324 -11.90 5.96 13.12
CA LYS A 324 -10.48 6.08 13.49
C LYS A 324 -10.19 5.46 14.85
N GLN A 325 -11.07 5.67 15.83
CA GLN A 325 -10.91 5.10 17.17
C GLN A 325 -10.94 3.56 17.13
N ARG A 326 -11.86 2.95 16.39
CA ARG A 326 -11.91 1.48 16.23
C ARG A 326 -10.67 0.92 15.54
N LEU A 327 -10.14 1.61 14.54
CA LEU A 327 -8.86 1.25 13.93
C LEU A 327 -7.72 1.30 14.94
N ARG A 328 -7.62 2.39 15.71
CA ARG A 328 -6.58 2.58 16.73
C ARG A 328 -6.65 1.54 17.84
N GLU A 329 -7.86 1.15 18.26
CA GLU A 329 -8.05 0.08 19.25
C GLU A 329 -7.49 -1.25 18.74
N ARG A 330 -7.82 -1.65 17.51
CA ARG A 330 -7.26 -2.88 16.92
C ARG A 330 -5.75 -2.80 16.74
N ILE A 331 -5.23 -1.63 16.33
CA ILE A 331 -3.78 -1.40 16.21
C ILE A 331 -3.09 -1.50 17.57
N ALA A 332 -3.69 -0.95 18.63
CA ALA A 332 -3.15 -1.04 19.98
C ALA A 332 -3.11 -2.49 20.46
N GLU A 333 -4.13 -3.29 20.13
CA GLU A 333 -4.13 -4.72 20.42
C GLU A 333 -2.95 -5.44 19.73
N ILE A 334 -2.75 -5.20 18.43
CA ILE A 334 -1.63 -5.77 17.66
C ILE A 334 -0.28 -5.36 18.28
N LYS A 335 -0.16 -4.10 18.72
CA LYS A 335 1.07 -3.58 19.35
C LYS A 335 1.34 -4.17 20.74
N ASN A 336 0.32 -4.71 21.42
CA ASN A 336 0.41 -5.26 22.78
C ASN A 336 0.49 -6.79 22.85
N TRP A 337 0.50 -7.46 21.69
CA TRP A 337 0.59 -8.90 21.56
C TRP A 337 1.90 -9.53 22.04
#